data_AF-A0AAN0JTG7-F1
#
_entry.id   AF-A0AAN0JTG7-F1
#
_cell.length_a   1.000
_cell.length_b   1.000
_cell.length_c   1.000
_cell.angle_alpha   90.00
_cell.angle_beta   90.00
_cell.angle_gamma   90.00
#
_symmetry.space_group_name_H-M   'P 1'
#
loop_
_entity.id
_entity.type
_entity.pdbx_description
1 polymer ?
#
loop_
_entity_poly.entity_id
_entity_poly.type
_entity_poly.pdbx_seq_one_letter_code
_entity_poly.pdbx_strand_id
1 'polypeptide(L)'
;MEATSSVKEREHLYRLIVSQLRYDGYESAASNLARNFSAYPPCAPSSRLSHLVRLGNQMEGEASKPDHSDVLSHISGRGIMDLEFESDEKIMSPPAHRHELGYVTSHKGPVLCSNFSHDGRLVATGSADMSIRILDVDRMATKSTVGQQDPHPVIRTLYDHSDAILSLSFHPTVSVLASGSRDNFIKFFDYSKPSVKRAYRSVIEVASVRCLTFHPSGDYILVGTEQSTCERNK
;
A
#
# COMPACT_ATOMS: atom_id res chain seq x y z
N MET A 1 -0.07 10.85 -30.18
CA MET A 1 -0.24 9.39 -29.99
C MET A 1 -1.61 9.04 -29.39
N GLU A 2 -2.65 9.89 -29.55
CA GLU A 2 -3.99 9.66 -28.94
C GLU A 2 -4.99 8.95 -29.87
N ALA A 3 -4.80 9.01 -31.20
CA ALA A 3 -5.77 8.49 -32.16
C ALA A 3 -5.93 6.95 -32.14
N THR A 4 -4.96 6.22 -31.59
CA THR A 4 -5.01 4.75 -31.55
C THR A 4 -5.76 4.20 -30.34
N SER A 5 -6.00 4.98 -29.28
CA SER A 5 -6.82 4.52 -28.14
C SER A 5 -8.30 4.61 -28.47
N SER A 6 -8.74 5.71 -29.09
CA SER A 6 -10.14 5.96 -29.43
C SER A 6 -10.73 4.92 -30.40
N VAL A 7 -9.93 4.40 -31.33
CA VAL A 7 -10.35 3.32 -32.25
C VAL A 7 -10.55 2.00 -31.50
N LYS A 8 -9.67 1.68 -30.55
CA LYS A 8 -9.77 0.47 -29.72
C LYS A 8 -10.94 0.53 -28.75
N GLU A 9 -11.19 1.70 -28.17
CA GLU A 9 -12.36 1.97 -27.32
C GLU A 9 -13.67 1.80 -28.10
N ARG A 10 -13.72 2.30 -29.33
CA ARG A 10 -14.90 2.16 -30.20
C ARG A 10 -15.13 0.72 -30.63
N GLU A 11 -14.07 -0.03 -30.91
CA GLU A 11 -14.15 -1.47 -31.20
C GLU A 11 -14.66 -2.26 -29.98
N HIS A 12 -14.20 -1.91 -28.77
CA HIS A 12 -14.67 -2.51 -27.53
C HIS A 12 -16.16 -2.22 -27.28
N LEU A 13 -16.61 -1.00 -27.54
CA LEU A 13 -18.02 -0.62 -27.45
C LEU A 13 -18.89 -1.46 -28.40
N TYR A 14 -18.49 -1.62 -29.67
CA TYR A 14 -19.23 -2.43 -30.63
C TYR A 14 -19.33 -3.89 -30.19
N ARG A 15 -18.26 -4.45 -29.61
CA ARG A 15 -18.28 -5.80 -29.04
C ARG A 15 -19.31 -5.93 -27.91
N LEU A 16 -19.36 -4.96 -27.01
CA LEU A 16 -20.34 -4.94 -25.91
C LEU A 16 -21.79 -4.87 -26.44
N ILE A 17 -22.06 -3.99 -27.41
CA ILE A 17 -23.39 -3.87 -28.03
C ILE A 17 -23.83 -5.19 -28.69
N VAL A 18 -22.95 -5.82 -29.47
CA VAL A 18 -23.23 -7.12 -30.09
C VAL A 18 -23.51 -8.19 -29.05
N SER A 19 -22.73 -8.24 -27.96
CA SER A 19 -22.94 -9.21 -26.87
C SER A 19 -24.27 -9.01 -26.14
N GLN A 20 -24.68 -7.76 -25.94
CA GLN A 20 -25.96 -7.43 -25.30
C GLN A 20 -27.14 -7.82 -26.20
N LEU A 21 -27.06 -7.53 -27.50
CA LEU A 21 -28.11 -7.94 -28.45
C LEU A 21 -28.30 -9.45 -28.52
N ARG A 22 -27.21 -10.24 -28.42
CA ARG A 22 -27.28 -11.70 -28.32
C ARG A 22 -27.94 -12.14 -27.01
N TYR A 23 -27.56 -11.53 -25.90
CA TYR A 23 -28.16 -11.81 -24.58
C TYR A 23 -29.67 -11.54 -24.55
N ASP A 24 -30.10 -10.43 -25.18
CA ASP A 24 -31.50 -10.04 -25.28
C ASP A 24 -32.29 -10.86 -26.33
N GLY A 25 -31.64 -11.81 -27.02
CA GLY A 25 -32.27 -12.75 -27.96
C GLY A 25 -32.33 -12.28 -29.42
N TYR A 26 -31.76 -11.13 -29.77
CA TYR A 26 -31.74 -10.57 -31.12
C TYR A 26 -30.57 -11.09 -31.98
N GLU A 27 -30.50 -12.42 -32.15
CA GLU A 27 -29.37 -13.13 -32.75
C GLU A 27 -29.10 -12.74 -34.22
N SER A 28 -30.16 -12.46 -34.99
CA SER A 28 -30.06 -12.09 -36.42
C SER A 28 -29.46 -10.70 -36.62
N ALA A 29 -29.88 -9.72 -35.82
CA ALA A 29 -29.34 -8.36 -35.84
C ALA A 29 -27.89 -8.35 -35.35
N ALA A 30 -27.59 -9.08 -34.27
CA ALA A 30 -26.24 -9.20 -33.72
C ALA A 30 -25.25 -9.85 -34.70
N SER A 31 -25.69 -10.88 -35.43
CA SER A 31 -24.86 -11.57 -36.43
C SER A 31 -24.53 -10.70 -37.64
N ASN A 32 -25.46 -9.86 -38.08
CA ASN A 32 -25.20 -8.90 -39.16
C ASN A 32 -24.22 -7.80 -38.73
N LEU A 33 -24.38 -7.28 -37.50
CA LEU A 33 -23.52 -6.24 -36.96
C LEU A 33 -22.10 -6.77 -36.68
N ALA A 34 -21.98 -7.99 -36.16
CA ALA A 34 -20.69 -8.65 -35.94
C ALA A 34 -19.88 -8.87 -37.24
N ARG A 35 -20.56 -9.18 -38.35
CA ARG A 35 -19.92 -9.36 -39.67
C ARG A 35 -19.37 -8.04 -40.23
N ASN A 36 -20.07 -6.94 -40.02
CA ASN A 36 -19.65 -5.63 -40.52
C ASN A 36 -18.45 -5.04 -39.76
N PHE A 37 -18.34 -5.32 -38.46
CA PHE A 37 -17.35 -4.70 -37.58
C PHE A 37 -16.24 -5.65 -37.09
N SER A 38 -16.18 -6.89 -37.61
CA SER A 38 -15.17 -7.90 -37.24
C SER A 38 -15.02 -8.11 -35.71
N ALA A 39 -16.13 -8.05 -34.99
CA ALA A 39 -16.18 -8.09 -33.53
C ALA A 39 -16.02 -9.54 -33.00
N TYR A 40 -14.80 -10.08 -33.06
CA TYR A 40 -14.43 -11.37 -32.46
C TYR A 40 -13.17 -11.21 -31.61
N PRO A 41 -13.04 -11.85 -30.43
CA PRO A 41 -13.92 -12.87 -29.81
C PRO A 41 -15.07 -12.30 -28.94
N PRO A 42 -16.10 -13.11 -28.58
CA PRO A 42 -17.25 -12.66 -27.80
C PRO A 42 -16.89 -12.28 -26.36
N CYS A 43 -17.30 -11.09 -25.93
CA CYS A 43 -17.21 -10.62 -24.54
C CYS A 43 -18.50 -10.89 -23.77
N ALA A 44 -18.42 -10.97 -22.43
CA ALA A 44 -19.61 -11.12 -21.59
C ALA A 44 -20.48 -9.84 -21.65
N PRO A 45 -21.83 -9.95 -21.70
CA PRO A 45 -22.71 -8.80 -21.68
C PRO A 45 -22.57 -8.04 -20.36
N SER A 46 -22.51 -6.71 -20.42
CA SER A 46 -22.32 -5.85 -19.24
C SER A 46 -23.63 -5.21 -18.82
N SER A 47 -24.12 -5.56 -17.62
CA SER A 47 -25.26 -4.92 -16.96
C SER A 47 -25.04 -3.42 -16.71
N ARG A 48 -23.78 -2.97 -16.70
CA ARG A 48 -23.39 -1.57 -16.49
C ARG A 48 -23.69 -0.71 -17.71
N LEU A 49 -23.52 -1.24 -18.93
CA LEU A 49 -23.82 -0.51 -20.17
C LEU A 49 -25.32 -0.29 -20.32
N SER A 50 -26.15 -1.30 -20.02
CA SER A 50 -27.61 -1.14 -20.05
C SER A 50 -28.11 -0.18 -18.98
N HIS A 51 -27.49 -0.14 -17.80
CA HIS A 51 -27.79 0.84 -16.75
C HIS A 51 -27.44 2.28 -17.16
N LEU A 52 -26.26 2.49 -17.76
CA LEU A 52 -25.84 3.80 -18.27
C LEU A 52 -26.74 4.31 -19.39
N VAL A 53 -27.16 3.45 -20.33
CA VAL A 53 -28.11 3.82 -21.40
C VAL A 53 -29.47 4.20 -20.81
N ARG A 54 -29.95 3.49 -19.78
CA ARG A 54 -31.20 3.86 -19.09
C ARG A 54 -31.10 5.21 -18.40
N LEU A 55 -29.99 5.49 -17.70
CA LEU A 55 -29.74 6.80 -17.09
C LEU A 55 -29.68 7.90 -18.16
N GLY A 56 -28.99 7.66 -19.28
CA GLY A 56 -28.95 8.59 -20.42
C GLY A 56 -30.34 8.90 -20.99
N ASN A 57 -31.17 7.87 -21.23
CA ASN A 57 -32.53 8.06 -21.72
C ASN A 57 -33.45 8.78 -20.70
N GLN A 58 -33.22 8.58 -19.40
CA GLN A 58 -33.95 9.31 -18.35
C GLN A 58 -33.58 10.80 -18.38
N MET A 59 -32.30 11.13 -18.55
CA MET A 59 -31.84 12.52 -18.65
C MET A 59 -32.20 13.19 -19.98
N GLU A 60 -32.23 12.45 -21.09
CA GLU A 60 -32.67 12.97 -22.39
C GLU A 60 -34.18 13.27 -22.42
N GLY A 61 -34.98 12.52 -21.66
CA GLY A 61 -36.39 12.84 -21.40
C GLY A 61 -36.60 14.14 -20.63
N GLU A 62 -35.62 14.55 -19.82
CA GLU A 62 -35.63 15.81 -19.06
C GLU A 62 -35.05 17.00 -19.84
N ALA A 63 -34.28 16.75 -20.90
CA ALA A 63 -33.59 17.78 -21.71
C ALA A 63 -34.50 18.63 -22.63
N SER A 64 -35.83 18.48 -22.56
CA SER A 64 -36.79 19.30 -23.31
C SER A 64 -37.06 20.69 -22.69
N LYS A 65 -36.32 21.10 -21.65
CA LYS A 65 -36.36 22.46 -21.09
C LYS A 65 -34.96 23.07 -21.07
N PRO A 66 -34.73 24.24 -21.69
CA PRO A 66 -33.42 24.84 -21.76
C PRO A 66 -33.22 25.72 -20.53
N ASP A 67 -32.61 25.18 -19.47
CA ASP A 67 -31.99 26.01 -18.43
C ASP A 67 -30.53 25.59 -18.24
N HIS A 68 -29.65 26.40 -18.83
CA HIS A 68 -28.20 26.32 -18.72
C HIS A 68 -27.75 26.78 -17.32
N SER A 69 -27.92 25.94 -16.31
CA SER A 69 -27.18 26.08 -15.04
C SER A 69 -27.14 24.81 -14.17
N ASP A 70 -27.99 23.81 -14.43
CA ASP A 70 -28.04 22.58 -13.60
C ASP A 70 -27.28 21.38 -14.18
N VAL A 71 -26.62 21.57 -15.32
CA VAL A 71 -25.81 20.52 -15.98
C VAL A 71 -24.61 20.10 -15.12
N LEU A 72 -24.17 20.92 -14.15
CA LEU A 72 -23.02 20.64 -13.29
C LEU A 72 -23.39 20.31 -11.83
N SER A 73 -24.60 20.65 -11.37
CA SER A 73 -24.99 20.54 -9.97
C SER A 73 -25.38 19.10 -9.58
N HIS A 74 -26.01 18.35 -10.49
CA HIS A 74 -26.31 16.93 -10.27
C HIS A 74 -25.11 15.99 -10.52
N ILE A 75 -24.05 16.49 -11.16
CA ILE A 75 -22.76 15.79 -11.29
C ILE A 75 -21.85 16.07 -10.08
N SER A 76 -22.07 17.18 -9.36
CA SER A 76 -21.21 17.59 -8.24
C SER A 76 -21.65 17.08 -6.86
N GLY A 77 -22.80 16.41 -6.76
CA GLY A 77 -23.36 15.89 -5.49
C GLY A 77 -22.84 14.52 -5.05
N ARG A 78 -22.09 13.82 -5.91
CA ARG A 78 -21.30 12.65 -5.56
C ARG A 78 -19.87 12.93 -6.03
N GLY A 79 -18.97 12.93 -5.06
CA GLY A 79 -17.71 13.66 -5.11
C GLY A 79 -16.92 13.46 -6.39
N ILE A 80 -16.44 14.59 -6.93
CA ILE A 80 -15.21 14.71 -7.71
C ILE A 80 -15.27 13.96 -9.06
N MET A 81 -14.65 14.53 -10.09
CA MET A 81 -14.15 13.75 -11.21
C MET A 81 -13.15 12.76 -10.65
N ASP A 82 -13.64 11.65 -10.14
CA ASP A 82 -12.82 10.50 -9.92
C ASP A 82 -12.99 9.68 -11.18
N LEU A 83 -11.95 9.72 -12.03
CA LEU A 83 -11.67 8.63 -12.94
C LEU A 83 -11.32 7.38 -12.11
N GLU A 84 -12.16 6.98 -11.14
CA GLU A 84 -12.04 5.68 -10.51
C GLU A 84 -12.40 4.69 -11.60
N PHE A 85 -11.34 4.19 -12.19
CA PHE A 85 -11.21 2.80 -12.51
C PHE A 85 -11.77 1.97 -11.34
N GLU A 86 -13.10 1.79 -11.30
CA GLU A 86 -13.73 0.70 -10.56
C GLU A 86 -13.35 -0.58 -11.31
N SER A 87 -12.10 -1.01 -11.12
CA SER A 87 -11.88 -2.43 -11.03
C SER A 87 -12.74 -2.91 -9.86
N ASP A 88 -13.63 -3.86 -10.12
CA ASP A 88 -14.11 -4.80 -9.09
C ASP A 88 -12.89 -5.57 -8.56
N GLU A 89 -11.95 -4.87 -7.93
CA GLU A 89 -10.85 -5.45 -7.19
C GLU A 89 -11.47 -5.96 -5.91
N LYS A 90 -11.80 -7.25 -5.95
CA LYS A 90 -12.10 -8.02 -4.76
C LYS A 90 -10.92 -7.85 -3.80
N ILE A 91 -11.04 -6.90 -2.87
CA ILE A 91 -10.03 -6.63 -1.85
C ILE A 91 -9.86 -7.93 -1.07
N MET A 92 -8.74 -8.62 -1.32
CA MET A 92 -8.45 -9.93 -0.73
C MET A 92 -8.01 -9.81 0.74
N SER A 93 -7.67 -8.60 1.19
CA SER A 93 -7.29 -8.31 2.56
C SER A 93 -8.49 -7.85 3.41
N PRO A 94 -8.54 -8.25 4.69
CA PRO A 94 -9.56 -7.76 5.60
C PRO A 94 -9.42 -6.23 5.81
N PRO A 95 -10.53 -5.50 5.91
CA PRO A 95 -10.49 -4.05 6.16
C PRO A 95 -9.88 -3.72 7.53
N ALA A 96 -9.29 -2.53 7.66
CA ALA A 96 -8.53 -2.10 8.84
C ALA A 96 -9.30 -2.27 10.17
N HIS A 97 -10.60 -2.01 10.20
CA HIS A 97 -11.43 -2.10 11.42
C HIS A 97 -11.59 -3.54 11.97
N ARG A 98 -11.25 -4.58 11.21
CA ARG A 98 -11.29 -5.98 11.67
C ARG A 98 -10.01 -6.42 12.38
N HIS A 99 -8.99 -5.56 12.44
CA HIS A 99 -7.77 -5.88 13.16
C HIS A 99 -7.99 -5.68 14.65
N GLU A 100 -7.77 -6.73 15.43
CA GLU A 100 -7.80 -6.70 16.88
C GLU A 100 -6.40 -6.47 17.44
N LEU A 101 -6.34 -5.97 18.68
CA LEU A 101 -5.09 -5.84 19.40
C LEU A 101 -4.53 -7.23 19.73
N GLY A 102 -3.42 -7.61 19.09
CA GLY A 102 -2.76 -8.89 19.34
C GLY A 102 -1.91 -8.90 20.62
N TYR A 103 -1.00 -7.94 20.75
CA TYR A 103 -0.03 -7.89 21.85
C TYR A 103 0.41 -6.45 22.15
N VAL A 104 0.66 -6.13 23.42
CA VAL A 104 1.11 -4.81 23.88
C VAL A 104 2.45 -4.95 24.60
N THR A 105 3.42 -4.11 24.21
CA THR A 105 4.67 -3.96 24.95
C THR A 105 4.84 -2.53 25.44
N SER A 106 5.54 -2.37 26.55
CA SER A 106 5.86 -1.07 27.14
C SER A 106 7.33 -0.71 26.95
N HIS A 107 7.60 0.40 26.28
CA HIS A 107 8.88 1.10 26.38
C HIS A 107 8.86 2.05 27.58
N LYS A 108 10.04 2.51 28.04
CA LYS A 108 10.13 3.50 29.12
C LYS A 108 9.79 4.92 28.65
N GLY A 109 9.79 5.14 27.34
CA GLY A 109 9.48 6.41 26.69
C GLY A 109 8.57 6.20 25.47
N PRO A 110 8.18 7.29 24.80
CA PRO A 110 7.36 7.20 23.59
C PRO A 110 8.08 6.38 22.51
N VAL A 111 7.31 5.53 21.81
CA VAL A 111 7.79 4.81 20.63
C VAL A 111 7.66 5.76 19.45
N LEU A 112 8.77 6.05 18.77
CA LEU A 112 8.82 7.04 17.70
C LEU A 112 8.82 6.39 16.32
N CYS A 113 9.29 5.15 16.21
CA CYS A 113 9.32 4.42 14.96
C CYS A 113 9.11 2.92 15.17
N SER A 114 8.61 2.27 14.12
CA SER A 114 8.46 0.83 14.04
C SER A 114 8.62 0.38 12.61
N ASN A 115 9.16 -0.82 12.38
CA ASN A 115 9.31 -1.37 11.05
C ASN A 115 9.18 -2.90 11.06
N PHE A 116 8.65 -3.48 9.99
CA PHE A 116 8.59 -4.93 9.79
C PHE A 116 9.83 -5.42 9.05
N SER A 117 10.25 -6.65 9.33
CA SER A 117 11.21 -7.33 8.47
C SER A 117 10.59 -7.64 7.10
N HIS A 118 11.42 -7.81 6.08
CA HIS A 118 10.94 -8.13 4.72
C HIS A 118 10.10 -9.42 4.69
N ASP A 119 10.42 -10.38 5.56
CA ASP A 119 9.68 -11.65 5.71
C ASP A 119 8.40 -11.53 6.56
N GLY A 120 8.13 -10.37 7.16
CA GLY A 120 6.97 -10.14 8.04
C GLY A 120 7.02 -10.85 9.41
N ARG A 121 8.04 -11.66 9.68
CA ARG A 121 8.19 -12.43 10.93
C ARG A 121 8.64 -11.59 12.12
N LEU A 122 9.36 -10.50 11.88
CA LEU A 122 9.92 -9.66 12.94
C LEU A 122 9.37 -8.24 12.85
N VAL A 123 9.23 -7.62 14.01
CA VAL A 123 8.94 -6.20 14.16
C VAL A 123 10.03 -5.57 15.00
N ALA A 124 10.60 -4.47 14.54
CA ALA A 124 11.48 -3.64 15.36
C ALA A 124 10.74 -2.38 15.79
N THR A 125 10.89 -2.00 17.07
CA THR A 125 10.36 -0.75 17.63
C THR A 125 11.49 0.07 18.23
N GLY A 126 11.53 1.35 17.90
CA GLY A 126 12.53 2.31 18.37
C GLY A 126 11.84 3.38 19.21
N SER A 127 12.42 3.67 20.38
CA SER A 127 11.83 4.58 21.35
C SER A 127 12.76 5.73 21.70
N ALA A 128 12.17 6.80 22.25
CA ALA A 128 12.89 7.87 22.91
C ALA A 128 13.63 7.43 24.18
N ASP A 129 13.36 6.21 24.70
CA ASP A 129 14.14 5.60 25.77
C ASP A 129 15.52 5.06 25.33
N MET A 130 15.94 5.35 24.09
CA MET A 130 17.22 4.96 23.49
C MET A 130 17.34 3.44 23.26
N SER A 131 16.25 2.69 23.45
CA SER A 131 16.22 1.26 23.24
C SER A 131 15.49 0.87 21.96
N ILE A 132 16.01 -0.17 21.33
CA ILE A 132 15.35 -0.84 20.21
C ILE A 132 14.90 -2.20 20.71
N ARG A 133 13.64 -2.55 20.47
CA ARG A 133 13.12 -3.89 20.71
C ARG A 133 12.87 -4.59 19.40
N ILE A 134 13.20 -5.88 19.35
CA ILE A 134 12.82 -6.76 18.25
C ILE A 134 11.84 -7.77 18.81
N LEU A 135 10.69 -7.85 18.16
CA LEU A 135 9.58 -8.72 18.50
C LEU A 135 9.39 -9.74 17.40
N ASP A 136 8.97 -10.93 17.79
CA ASP A 136 8.62 -12.03 16.89
C ASP A 136 7.09 -12.10 16.75
N VAL A 137 6.59 -11.95 15.53
CA VAL A 137 5.16 -11.84 15.23
C VAL A 137 4.42 -13.13 15.54
N ASP A 138 5.05 -14.29 15.32
CA ASP A 138 4.42 -15.59 15.60
C ASP A 138 4.24 -15.80 17.12
N ARG A 139 5.20 -15.33 17.91
CA ARG A 139 5.11 -15.33 19.38
C ARG A 139 4.08 -14.33 19.90
N MET A 140 3.91 -13.20 19.22
CA MET A 140 2.85 -12.24 19.54
C MET A 140 1.45 -12.79 19.25
N ALA A 141 1.30 -13.59 18.18
CA ALA A 141 0.03 -14.19 17.80
C ALA A 141 -0.37 -15.38 18.70
N THR A 142 0.61 -16.07 19.27
CA THR A 142 0.38 -17.16 20.22
C THR A 142 -0.12 -16.59 21.55
N LYS A 143 -1.44 -16.42 21.67
CA LYS A 143 -2.08 -15.98 22.92
C LYS A 143 -1.66 -16.92 24.05
N SER A 144 -1.06 -16.36 25.10
CA SER A 144 -0.68 -17.07 26.32
C SER A 144 -1.77 -18.04 26.78
N THR A 145 -1.60 -19.32 26.49
CA THR A 145 -2.40 -20.38 27.08
C THR A 145 -1.90 -20.58 28.49
N VAL A 146 -2.74 -20.21 29.46
CA VAL A 146 -2.50 -20.29 30.91
C VAL A 146 -1.85 -21.63 31.26
N GLY A 147 -0.56 -21.63 31.60
CA GLY A 147 0.12 -22.78 32.22
C GLY A 147 1.43 -23.27 31.57
N GLN A 148 1.83 -22.76 30.41
CA GLN A 148 3.17 -23.01 29.85
C GLN A 148 4.01 -21.74 29.96
N GLN A 149 5.33 -21.86 30.16
CA GLN A 149 6.23 -20.70 30.10
C GLN A 149 6.24 -20.17 28.67
N ASP A 150 5.30 -19.28 28.35
CA ASP A 150 5.18 -18.74 27.00
C ASP A 150 6.45 -17.97 26.65
N PRO A 151 7.01 -18.19 25.44
CA PRO A 151 8.21 -17.50 25.03
C PRO A 151 7.91 -16.00 24.94
N HIS A 152 8.65 -15.20 25.71
CA HIS A 152 8.50 -13.74 25.71
C HIS A 152 8.58 -13.21 24.27
N PRO A 153 7.56 -12.49 23.75
CA PRO A 153 7.54 -12.06 22.35
C PRO A 153 8.66 -11.10 21.98
N VAL A 154 9.18 -10.34 22.95
CA VAL A 154 10.40 -9.53 22.77
C VAL A 154 11.61 -10.45 22.80
N ILE A 155 12.16 -10.72 21.62
CA ILE A 155 13.30 -11.63 21.44
C ILE A 155 14.65 -10.94 21.65
N ARG A 156 14.71 -9.61 21.46
CA ARG A 156 15.93 -8.81 21.59
C ARG A 156 15.64 -7.42 22.11
N THR A 157 16.60 -6.89 22.85
CA THR A 157 16.66 -5.49 23.29
C THR A 157 18.07 -4.96 23.04
N LEU A 158 18.18 -3.91 22.22
CA LEU A 158 19.43 -3.28 21.83
C LEU A 158 19.56 -1.94 22.57
N TYR A 159 20.73 -1.69 23.14
CA TYR A 159 21.03 -0.52 23.97
C TYR A 159 22.42 0.00 23.58
N ASP A 160 22.45 0.89 22.59
CA ASP A 160 23.70 1.49 22.14
C ASP A 160 23.58 2.97 21.78
N HIS A 161 22.38 3.46 21.46
CA HIS A 161 22.16 4.87 21.20
C HIS A 161 22.23 5.71 22.48
N SER A 162 22.63 6.97 22.34
CA SER A 162 22.67 7.94 23.43
C SER A 162 21.49 8.93 23.41
N ASP A 163 20.66 8.87 22.37
CA ASP A 163 19.45 9.69 22.24
C ASP A 163 18.33 8.90 21.49
N ALA A 164 17.16 9.52 21.37
CA ALA A 164 15.95 8.96 20.80
C ALA A 164 16.14 8.39 19.39
N ILE A 165 15.64 7.17 19.19
CA ILE A 165 15.67 6.50 17.89
C ILE A 165 14.51 7.01 17.05
N LEU A 166 14.83 7.62 15.92
CA LEU A 166 13.86 8.28 15.04
C LEU A 166 13.47 7.39 13.86
N SER A 167 14.34 6.46 13.45
CA SER A 167 14.09 5.58 12.32
C SER A 167 14.78 4.22 12.46
N LEU A 168 14.16 3.20 11.87
CA LEU A 168 14.64 1.82 11.83
C LEU A 168 14.41 1.25 10.44
N SER A 169 15.37 0.48 9.94
CA SER A 169 15.24 -0.23 8.66
C SER A 169 15.91 -1.59 8.73
N PHE A 170 15.18 -2.64 8.36
CA PHE A 170 15.73 -3.98 8.20
C PHE A 170 16.45 -4.10 6.87
N HIS A 171 17.61 -4.76 6.88
CA HIS A 171 18.25 -5.17 5.65
C HIS A 171 17.40 -6.25 4.95
N PRO A 172 17.26 -6.22 3.61
CA PRO A 172 16.36 -7.13 2.90
C PRO A 172 16.80 -8.60 2.93
N THR A 173 18.12 -8.88 3.02
CA THR A 173 18.66 -10.24 2.87
C THR A 173 19.53 -10.74 4.02
N VAL A 174 19.97 -9.86 4.93
CA VAL A 174 20.95 -10.16 5.98
C VAL A 174 20.31 -9.80 7.30
N SER A 175 20.69 -10.48 8.39
CA SER A 175 20.19 -10.22 9.74
C SER A 175 20.74 -8.93 10.36
N VAL A 176 20.67 -7.82 9.62
CA VAL A 176 21.16 -6.50 10.04
C VAL A 176 19.98 -5.54 10.16
N LEU A 177 19.94 -4.84 11.29
CA LEU A 177 19.03 -3.73 11.53
C LEU A 177 19.85 -2.44 11.54
N ALA A 178 19.48 -1.48 10.69
CA ALA A 178 19.99 -0.12 10.75
C ALA A 178 19.05 0.74 11.60
N SER A 179 19.64 1.60 12.42
CA SER A 179 18.91 2.55 13.24
C SER A 179 19.52 3.94 13.12
N GLY A 180 18.63 4.93 13.06
CA GLY A 180 18.96 6.34 12.99
C GLY A 180 18.43 7.02 14.24
N SER A 181 19.30 7.76 14.90
CA SER A 181 18.96 8.46 16.14
C SER A 181 19.22 9.96 16.01
N ARG A 182 18.64 10.69 16.95
CA ARG A 182 18.94 12.10 17.20
C ARG A 182 20.36 12.33 17.72
N ASP A 183 21.07 11.27 18.12
CA ASP A 183 22.49 11.34 18.51
C ASP A 183 23.45 11.57 17.33
N ASN A 184 22.92 11.73 16.11
CA ASN A 184 23.65 11.86 14.84
C ASN A 184 24.41 10.59 14.43
N PHE A 185 24.14 9.44 15.06
CA PHE A 185 24.71 8.17 14.64
C PHE A 185 23.69 7.32 13.88
N ILE A 186 24.19 6.69 12.82
CA ILE A 186 23.57 5.53 12.20
C ILE A 186 24.26 4.30 12.75
N LYS A 187 23.52 3.40 13.38
CA LYS A 187 24.05 2.19 13.99
C LYS A 187 23.53 0.95 13.29
N PHE A 188 24.42 -0.03 13.11
CA PHE A 188 24.10 -1.32 12.51
C PHE A 188 24.20 -2.42 13.56
N PHE A 189 23.11 -3.17 13.71
CA PHE A 189 22.99 -4.25 14.67
C PHE A 189 22.81 -5.57 13.96
N ASP A 190 23.62 -6.57 14.31
CA ASP A 190 23.41 -7.94 13.89
C ASP A 190 22.48 -8.63 14.91
N TYR A 191 21.26 -8.94 14.49
CA TYR A 191 20.25 -9.55 15.36
C TYR A 191 20.21 -11.08 15.27
N SER A 192 21.08 -11.71 14.47
CA SER A 192 21.20 -13.18 14.43
C SER A 192 21.53 -13.76 15.81
N LYS A 193 22.38 -13.06 16.57
CA LYS A 193 22.91 -13.52 17.85
C LYS A 193 22.17 -12.89 19.04
N PRO A 194 21.71 -13.69 20.02
CA PRO A 194 21.02 -13.21 21.22
C PRO A 194 21.82 -12.31 22.14
N SER A 195 23.14 -12.49 22.15
CA SER A 195 24.03 -11.75 23.02
C SER A 195 24.31 -10.32 22.53
N VAL A 196 23.94 -9.98 21.29
CA VAL A 196 24.26 -8.67 20.71
C VAL A 196 23.33 -7.62 21.30
N LYS A 197 23.93 -6.71 22.07
CA LYS A 197 23.26 -5.54 22.64
C LYS A 197 23.73 -4.22 22.02
N ARG A 198 24.88 -4.25 21.33
CA ARG A 198 25.58 -3.10 20.79
C ARG A 198 25.73 -3.20 19.28
N ALA A 199 25.91 -2.06 18.63
CA ALA A 199 26.14 -2.02 17.19
C ALA A 199 27.52 -2.60 16.87
N TYR A 200 27.63 -3.32 15.75
CA TYR A 200 28.94 -3.78 15.26
C TYR A 200 29.63 -2.74 14.38
N ARG A 201 28.84 -1.82 13.81
CA ARG A 201 29.32 -0.68 13.02
C ARG A 201 28.45 0.54 13.30
N SER A 202 29.08 1.70 13.36
CA SER A 202 28.41 3.00 13.46
C SER A 202 28.99 3.98 12.45
N VAL A 203 28.13 4.82 11.89
CA VAL A 203 28.48 5.92 11.00
C VAL A 203 28.02 7.22 11.67
N ILE A 204 28.86 8.24 11.64
CA ILE A 204 28.55 9.55 12.20
C ILE A 204 28.03 10.43 11.07
N GLU A 205 26.90 11.08 11.32
CA GLU A 205 26.33 12.12 10.47
C GLU A 205 26.55 13.50 11.12
N VAL A 206 26.44 14.56 10.31
CA VAL A 206 26.58 15.94 10.79
C VAL A 206 25.34 16.39 11.59
N ALA A 207 24.20 15.77 11.34
CA ALA A 207 22.92 16.15 11.94
C ALA A 207 22.02 14.95 12.25
N SER A 208 20.93 15.23 12.98
CA SER A 208 19.95 14.27 13.45
C SER A 208 19.35 13.49 12.27
N VAL A 209 19.35 12.15 12.39
CA VAL A 209 18.86 11.25 11.35
C VAL A 209 17.36 11.07 11.52
N ARG A 210 16.57 11.61 10.59
CA ARG A 210 15.10 11.59 10.63
C ARG A 210 14.51 10.31 10.02
N CYS A 211 15.08 9.85 8.91
CA CYS A 211 14.60 8.65 8.22
C CYS A 211 15.75 7.85 7.61
N LEU A 212 15.59 6.54 7.58
CA LEU A 212 16.49 5.58 6.97
C LEU A 212 15.70 4.59 6.12
N THR A 213 16.22 4.24 4.95
CA THR A 213 15.67 3.12 4.17
C THR A 213 16.76 2.37 3.41
N PHE A 214 16.79 1.05 3.54
CA PHE A 214 17.63 0.21 2.70
C PHE A 214 17.08 0.15 1.28
N HIS A 215 17.99 0.20 0.31
CA HIS A 215 17.69 -0.17 -1.06
C HIS A 215 17.31 -1.66 -1.10
N PRO A 216 16.35 -2.10 -1.95
CA PRO A 216 15.97 -3.51 -2.05
C PRO A 216 17.12 -4.46 -2.40
N SER A 217 18.22 -3.99 -3.00
CA SER A 217 19.43 -4.81 -3.20
C SER A 217 20.20 -5.09 -1.92
N GLY A 218 20.07 -4.24 -0.89
CA GLY A 218 20.81 -4.30 0.37
C GLY A 218 22.11 -3.50 0.40
N ASP A 219 22.67 -3.15 -0.76
CA ASP A 219 24.00 -2.52 -0.83
C ASP A 219 24.01 -1.03 -0.45
N TYR A 220 22.86 -0.37 -0.57
CA TYR A 220 22.71 1.06 -0.36
C TYR A 220 21.69 1.37 0.72
N ILE A 221 21.91 2.47 1.44
CA ILE A 221 20.95 3.03 2.39
C ILE A 221 20.75 4.51 2.06
N LEU A 222 19.50 4.95 2.05
CA LEU A 222 19.16 6.37 1.97
C LEU A 222 18.98 6.90 3.38
N VAL A 223 19.58 8.05 3.64
CA VAL A 223 19.57 8.73 4.93
C VAL A 223 18.98 10.11 4.72
N GLY A 224 17.93 10.42 5.46
CA GLY A 224 17.37 11.77 5.55
C GLY A 224 17.77 12.40 6.87
N THR A 225 18.59 13.44 6.81
CA THR A 225 19.01 14.23 7.98
C THR A 225 18.16 15.49 8.14
N GLU A 226 18.20 16.14 9.30
CA GLU A 226 17.55 17.45 9.50
C GLU A 226 18.15 18.58 8.65
N GLN A 227 19.37 18.40 8.11
CA GLN A 227 19.91 19.33 7.13
C GLN A 227 19.33 19.10 5.73
N SER A 228 19.15 20.21 5.00
CA SER A 228 18.55 20.26 3.66
C SER A 228 19.42 19.66 2.54
N THR A 229 20.59 19.10 2.86
CA THR A 229 21.56 18.59 1.89
C THR A 229 21.66 17.08 1.95
N CYS A 230 21.11 16.40 0.94
CA CYS A 230 21.27 14.97 0.74
C CYS A 230 22.71 14.67 0.29
N GLU A 231 23.56 14.17 1.16
CA GLU A 231 24.89 13.67 0.75
C GLU A 231 24.75 12.28 0.12
N ARG A 232 25.11 12.18 -1.16
CA ARG A 232 25.35 10.90 -1.86
C ARG A 232 26.72 10.38 -1.43
N ASN A 233 26.77 9.42 -0.52
CA ASN A 233 27.99 8.66 -0.26
C ASN A 233 28.37 7.87 -1.53
N LYS A 234 29.58 8.14 -2.05
CA LYS A 234 30.21 7.46 -3.21
C LYS A 234 30.95 6.21 -2.77
#